data_AF-J6DE78-F1
#
_entry.id   AF-J6DE78-F1
#
_cell.length_a   1.000
_cell.length_b   1.000
_cell.length_c   1.000
_cell.angle_alpha   90.00
_cell.angle_beta   90.00
_cell.angle_gamma   90.00
#
_symmetry.space_group_name_H-M   'P 1'
#
loop_
_entity.id
_entity.type
_entity.pdbx_description
1 polymer ?
#
loop_
_entity_poly.entity_id
_entity_poly.type
_entity_poly.pdbx_seq_one_letter_code
_entity_poly.pdbx_strand_id
1 'polypeptide(L)'
;MNYTTETMVVAVAAFLALLAAAFAHDHLFAVHMGILCLCLVVGTLLLVKNAEFSPTGQQRKTDLTGYCDEVIRYGLIATVFWGVVGFLVGVIIALQLAFPDLNIAPYLNFGRLRPVHTSAVIFAFGGNALIMTSFYVVQRTCRARLFGGTLAWFVFWGYQLFIVMAATGYVIGINQAREYAEPEWYVDLWLTIVWVAYLAVYLGTILKRREPHIYVANWFYLSFIVTIAMLHVVNNLAVPASFLGSKSYSLFSGVQDALTQWWYGHNAVGFFLTAGFLGMMYYFVPKQANRPVYSYRLSIIHFWALIFMYIWAGPHHLHYTALPDWAQTLGMVFSVMLWMPSWGGMINGLMTLSGAWDKIRTDPIIRMMIVAIAFYGMSTFEGPMMSIKAVNSLSHYTEWTIGHVHSGALGWVGMITFGAIYYLTPKLWGRERLYSLRMVNWHFWLATLGIVIYAAVLWVAGIQQGLMWREYNSQGFLVYSFAETVAAMIPYYVLRAVGGALYLAGGLVMAWNVFMTLRGHLRDEAPMPTSLVPQAQPAE
;
A
#
# COMPACT_ATOMS: atom_id res chain seq x y z
N MET A 1 -17.43 -16.98 29.88
CA MET A 1 -16.36 -17.05 28.87
C MET A 1 -16.16 -15.66 28.25
N ASN A 2 -14.93 -15.21 28.11
CA ASN A 2 -14.54 -13.85 27.66
C ASN A 2 -14.89 -13.51 26.21
N TYR A 3 -15.07 -14.50 25.33
CA TYR A 3 -15.41 -14.30 23.90
C TYR A 3 -16.69 -15.02 23.48
N THR A 4 -17.68 -15.15 24.37
CA THR A 4 -18.86 -16.00 24.11
C THR A 4 -19.60 -15.56 22.84
N THR A 5 -19.90 -14.27 22.72
CA THR A 5 -20.65 -13.72 21.58
C THR A 5 -19.85 -13.84 20.29
N GLU A 6 -18.57 -13.47 20.31
CA GLU A 6 -17.67 -13.57 19.16
C GLU A 6 -17.53 -15.01 18.69
N THR A 7 -17.34 -15.95 19.62
CA THR A 7 -17.22 -17.38 19.32
C THR A 7 -18.49 -17.90 18.64
N MET A 8 -19.67 -17.56 19.17
CA MET A 8 -20.95 -17.95 18.58
C MET A 8 -21.14 -17.36 17.19
N VAL A 9 -20.87 -16.06 17.00
CA VAL A 9 -21.01 -15.39 15.69
C VAL A 9 -20.10 -16.02 14.66
N VAL A 10 -18.82 -16.25 14.98
CA VAL A 10 -17.86 -16.86 14.05
C VAL A 10 -18.22 -18.31 13.75
N ALA A 11 -18.70 -19.08 14.74
CA ALA A 11 -19.13 -20.46 14.55
C ALA A 11 -20.38 -20.57 13.64
N VAL A 12 -21.37 -19.70 13.86
CA VAL A 12 -22.57 -19.63 12.99
C VAL A 12 -22.17 -19.20 11.58
N ALA A 13 -21.28 -18.22 11.43
CA ALA A 13 -20.77 -17.81 10.13
C ALA A 13 -20.03 -18.95 9.41
N ALA A 14 -19.26 -19.76 10.14
CA ALA A 14 -18.58 -20.94 9.58
C ALA A 14 -19.58 -21.96 9.01
N PHE A 15 -20.67 -22.21 9.75
CA PHE A 15 -21.74 -23.09 9.29
C PHE A 15 -22.47 -22.52 8.06
N LEU A 16 -22.76 -21.21 8.04
CA LEU A 16 -23.36 -20.57 6.88
C LEU A 16 -22.44 -20.61 5.65
N ALA A 17 -21.13 -20.43 5.83
CA ALA A 17 -20.16 -20.59 4.75
C ALA A 17 -20.12 -22.04 4.22
N LEU A 18 -20.24 -23.04 5.10
CA LEU A 18 -20.35 -24.44 4.69
C LEU A 18 -21.61 -24.69 3.85
N LEU A 19 -22.77 -24.16 4.27
CA LEU A 19 -24.01 -24.26 3.51
C LEU A 19 -23.89 -23.55 2.16
N ALA A 20 -23.30 -22.35 2.12
CA ALA A 20 -23.06 -21.62 0.88
C ALA A 20 -22.14 -22.38 -0.08
N ALA A 21 -21.14 -23.12 0.44
CA ALA A 21 -20.31 -24.01 -0.37
C ALA A 21 -21.09 -25.21 -0.91
N ALA A 22 -21.97 -25.81 -0.10
CA ALA A 22 -22.76 -26.98 -0.48
C ALA A 22 -23.84 -26.66 -1.52
N PHE A 23 -24.41 -25.47 -1.49
CA PHE A 23 -25.45 -25.01 -2.41
C PHE A 23 -24.92 -24.08 -3.52
N ALA A 24 -23.60 -23.99 -3.68
CA ALA A 24 -22.96 -23.14 -4.69
C ALA A 24 -23.41 -23.49 -6.12
N HIS A 25 -23.73 -22.48 -6.92
CA HIS A 25 -24.08 -22.64 -8.33
C HIS A 25 -22.86 -22.83 -9.24
N ASP A 26 -21.67 -22.46 -8.79
CA ASP A 26 -20.42 -22.73 -9.49
C ASP A 26 -19.30 -23.21 -8.56
N HIS A 27 -18.39 -23.99 -9.12
CA HIS A 27 -17.28 -24.60 -8.38
C HIS A 27 -16.33 -23.57 -7.77
N LEU A 28 -16.12 -22.41 -8.41
CA LEU A 28 -15.21 -21.38 -7.89
C LEU A 28 -15.79 -20.76 -6.61
N PHE A 29 -17.09 -20.47 -6.60
CA PHE A 29 -17.79 -20.01 -5.40
C PHE A 29 -17.76 -21.08 -4.30
N ALA A 30 -17.99 -22.36 -4.64
CA ALA A 30 -17.92 -23.46 -3.69
C ALA A 30 -16.55 -23.53 -2.98
N VAL A 31 -15.46 -23.47 -3.75
CA VAL A 31 -14.08 -23.46 -3.23
C VAL A 31 -13.86 -22.25 -2.33
N HIS A 32 -14.31 -21.06 -2.75
CA HIS A 32 -14.07 -19.84 -2.00
C HIS A 32 -14.86 -19.80 -0.68
N MET A 33 -16.10 -20.30 -0.68
CA MET A 33 -16.88 -20.48 0.56
C MET A 33 -16.30 -21.57 1.45
N GLY A 34 -15.67 -22.61 0.88
CA GLY A 34 -14.90 -23.61 1.62
C GLY A 34 -13.68 -23.00 2.33
N ILE A 35 -12.93 -22.12 1.65
CA ILE A 35 -11.81 -21.37 2.24
C ILE A 35 -12.32 -20.47 3.38
N LEU A 36 -13.43 -19.75 3.16
CA LEU A 36 -14.06 -18.94 4.19
C LEU A 36 -14.47 -19.78 5.41
N CYS A 37 -15.10 -20.93 5.18
CA CYS A 37 -15.49 -21.87 6.23
C CYS A 37 -14.26 -22.32 7.03
N LEU A 38 -13.17 -22.72 6.36
CA LEU A 38 -11.93 -23.12 7.01
C LEU A 38 -11.36 -22.00 7.90
N CYS A 39 -11.26 -20.78 7.37
CA CYS A 39 -10.77 -19.63 8.13
C CYS A 39 -11.64 -19.34 9.37
N LEU A 40 -12.96 -19.42 9.24
CA LEU A 40 -13.89 -19.19 10.34
C LEU A 40 -13.84 -20.33 11.38
N VAL A 41 -13.73 -21.60 10.98
CA VAL A 41 -13.54 -22.73 11.90
C VAL A 41 -12.24 -22.57 12.69
N VAL A 42 -11.14 -22.24 12.02
CA VAL A 42 -9.86 -21.96 12.71
C VAL A 42 -10.02 -20.79 13.67
N GLY A 43 -10.72 -19.73 13.27
CA GLY A 43 -11.06 -18.60 14.14
C GLY A 43 -11.84 -19.01 15.39
N THR A 44 -12.89 -19.82 15.23
CA THR A 44 -13.67 -20.38 16.35
C THR A 44 -12.78 -21.20 17.28
N LEU A 45 -11.93 -22.08 16.74
CA LEU A 45 -11.02 -22.91 17.55
C LEU A 45 -10.02 -22.05 18.33
N LEU A 46 -9.48 -20.98 17.74
CA LEU A 46 -8.58 -20.06 18.43
C LEU A 46 -9.30 -19.27 19.54
N LEU A 47 -10.54 -18.82 19.30
CA LEU A 47 -11.34 -18.14 20.32
C LEU A 47 -11.70 -19.07 21.49
N VAL A 48 -12.07 -20.31 21.21
CA VAL A 48 -12.33 -21.34 22.23
C VAL A 48 -11.06 -21.70 22.99
N LYS A 49 -9.91 -21.83 22.32
CA LYS A 49 -8.63 -22.12 22.97
C LYS A 49 -8.19 -21.01 23.92
N ASN A 50 -8.45 -19.76 23.55
CA ASN A 50 -8.13 -18.58 24.36
C ASN A 50 -9.29 -18.18 25.29
N ALA A 51 -10.30 -19.05 25.43
CA ALA A 51 -11.42 -18.84 26.32
C ALA A 51 -10.99 -18.94 27.77
N GLU A 52 -11.15 -17.85 28.50
CA GLU A 52 -11.01 -17.84 29.95
C GLU A 52 -12.39 -17.83 30.60
N PHE A 53 -12.55 -18.63 31.67
CA PHE A 53 -13.77 -18.75 32.45
C PHE A 53 -13.62 -17.94 33.74
N SER A 54 -14.48 -16.93 33.91
CA SER A 54 -14.60 -16.15 35.15
C SER A 54 -15.87 -16.61 35.90
N PRO A 55 -15.87 -16.65 37.24
CA PRO A 55 -17.09 -16.90 38.02
C PRO A 55 -18.22 -15.94 37.64
N THR A 56 -19.45 -16.46 37.65
CA THR A 56 -20.66 -15.71 37.31
C THR A 56 -20.77 -14.44 38.16
N GLY A 57 -20.82 -13.27 37.53
CA GLY A 57 -20.93 -11.97 38.21
C GLY A 57 -19.63 -11.17 38.35
N GLN A 58 -18.45 -11.75 38.06
CA GLN A 58 -17.19 -10.99 37.98
C GLN A 58 -16.82 -10.68 36.53
N GLN A 59 -17.15 -9.47 36.06
CA GLN A 59 -16.58 -8.94 34.82
C GLN A 59 -15.10 -8.64 35.04
N ARG A 60 -14.24 -9.26 34.22
CA ARG A 60 -12.80 -8.98 34.21
C ARG A 60 -12.61 -7.50 33.86
N LYS A 61 -12.00 -6.73 34.75
CA LYS A 61 -11.51 -5.39 34.44
C LYS A 61 -10.36 -5.54 33.46
N THR A 62 -10.60 -5.41 32.16
CA THR A 62 -9.51 -5.15 31.21
C THR A 62 -8.82 -3.88 31.66
N ASP A 63 -7.49 -3.92 31.82
CA ASP A 63 -6.74 -2.71 32.12
C ASP A 63 -6.79 -1.77 30.90
N LEU A 64 -7.55 -0.68 31.05
CA LEU A 64 -7.76 0.33 30.02
C LEU A 64 -6.81 1.52 30.16
N THR A 65 -5.82 1.45 31.06
CA THR A 65 -4.96 2.59 31.40
C THR A 65 -3.89 2.91 30.35
N GLY A 66 -3.62 2.01 29.39
CA GLY A 66 -2.61 2.20 28.32
C GLY A 66 -3.15 2.26 26.89
N TYR A 67 -2.25 2.43 25.90
CA TYR A 67 -2.60 2.31 24.48
C TYR A 67 -2.86 0.86 24.06
N CYS A 68 -3.66 0.68 23.01
CA CYS A 68 -3.90 -0.62 22.39
C CYS A 68 -2.80 -0.90 21.35
N ASP A 69 -1.63 -1.32 21.82
CA ASP A 69 -0.46 -1.57 20.96
C ASP A 69 -0.39 -3.00 20.42
N GLU A 70 -1.18 -3.93 20.97
CA GLU A 70 -1.13 -5.35 20.58
C GLU A 70 -1.57 -5.57 19.13
N VAL A 71 -2.71 -5.00 18.72
CA VAL A 71 -3.17 -5.07 17.33
C VAL A 71 -2.16 -4.45 16.36
N ILE A 72 -1.43 -3.42 16.80
CA ILE A 72 -0.39 -2.74 16.01
C ILE A 72 0.83 -3.65 15.85
N ARG A 73 1.20 -4.42 16.88
CA ARG A 73 2.27 -5.43 16.77
C ARG A 73 1.94 -6.48 15.71
N TYR A 74 0.70 -6.97 15.69
CA TYR A 74 0.26 -7.93 14.68
C TYR A 74 0.21 -7.30 13.29
N GLY A 75 -0.26 -6.07 13.18
CA GLY A 75 -0.19 -5.28 11.95
C GLY A 75 1.24 -5.11 11.43
N LEU A 76 2.23 -4.91 12.30
CA LEU A 76 3.64 -4.82 11.92
C LEU A 76 4.15 -6.13 11.33
N ILE A 77 3.88 -7.26 11.99
CA ILE A 77 4.27 -8.58 11.52
C ILE A 77 3.60 -8.89 10.17
N ALA A 78 2.30 -8.62 10.06
CA ALA A 78 1.54 -8.81 8.82
C ALA A 78 2.09 -7.93 7.69
N THR A 79 2.43 -6.67 7.97
CA THR A 79 3.05 -5.75 6.99
C THR A 79 4.36 -6.34 6.47
N VAL A 80 5.25 -6.80 7.35
CA VAL A 80 6.53 -7.42 6.96
C VAL A 80 6.29 -8.68 6.11
N PHE A 81 5.38 -9.56 6.55
CA PHE A 81 5.04 -10.79 5.85
C PHE A 81 4.49 -10.52 4.44
N TRP A 82 3.46 -9.69 4.32
CA TRP A 82 2.83 -9.37 3.04
C TRP A 82 3.74 -8.55 2.13
N GLY A 83 4.64 -7.73 2.68
CA GLY A 83 5.70 -7.08 1.90
C GLY A 83 6.58 -8.10 1.19
N VAL A 84 7.12 -9.08 1.93
CA VAL A 84 7.96 -10.14 1.34
C VAL A 84 7.18 -10.95 0.29
N VAL A 85 5.93 -11.34 0.58
CA VAL A 85 5.08 -12.07 -0.37
C VAL A 85 4.83 -11.25 -1.63
N GLY A 86 4.40 -9.99 -1.49
CA GLY A 86 4.10 -9.12 -2.62
C GLY A 86 5.32 -8.86 -3.50
N PHE A 87 6.48 -8.62 -2.90
CA PHE A 87 7.74 -8.42 -3.64
C PHE A 87 8.20 -9.70 -4.34
N LEU A 88 8.06 -10.87 -3.70
CA LEU A 88 8.37 -12.16 -4.30
C LEU A 88 7.51 -12.41 -5.54
N VAL A 89 6.19 -12.24 -5.44
CA VAL A 89 5.29 -12.40 -6.59
C VAL A 89 5.65 -11.39 -7.69
N GLY A 90 6.04 -10.17 -7.32
CA GLY A 90 6.54 -9.15 -8.24
C GLY A 90 7.75 -9.60 -9.06
N VAL A 91 8.74 -10.23 -8.39
CA VAL A 91 9.92 -10.81 -9.06
C VAL A 91 9.52 -11.98 -9.96
N ILE A 92 8.62 -12.86 -9.49
CA ILE A 92 8.13 -14.00 -10.29
C ILE A 92 7.48 -13.51 -11.59
N ILE A 93 6.54 -12.56 -11.53
CA ILE A 93 5.86 -12.07 -12.74
C ILE A 93 6.79 -11.25 -13.64
N ALA A 94 7.80 -10.57 -13.09
CA ALA A 94 8.82 -9.90 -13.89
C ALA A 94 9.67 -10.93 -14.67
N LEU A 95 10.02 -12.05 -14.04
CA LEU A 95 10.71 -13.16 -14.70
C LEU A 95 9.82 -13.85 -15.74
N GLN A 96 8.51 -13.98 -15.52
CA GLN A 96 7.57 -14.52 -16.51
C GLN A 96 7.48 -13.68 -17.80
N LEU A 97 7.73 -12.37 -17.73
CA LEU A 97 7.82 -11.51 -18.91
C LEU A 97 9.10 -11.75 -19.72
N ALA A 98 10.23 -12.00 -19.04
CA ALA A 98 11.51 -12.28 -19.68
C ALA A 98 11.62 -13.74 -20.17
N PHE A 99 11.06 -14.67 -19.41
CA PHE A 99 11.13 -16.12 -19.63
C PHE A 99 9.72 -16.72 -19.52
N PRO A 100 8.95 -16.72 -20.63
CA PRO A 100 7.56 -17.19 -20.63
C PRO A 100 7.38 -18.64 -20.16
N ASP A 101 8.40 -19.50 -20.26
CA ASP A 101 8.38 -20.88 -19.77
C ASP A 101 8.14 -21.00 -18.26
N LEU A 102 8.31 -19.91 -17.50
CA LEU A 102 7.98 -19.84 -16.08
C LEU A 102 6.46 -19.71 -15.80
N ASN A 103 5.61 -19.65 -16.83
CA ASN A 103 4.16 -19.66 -16.69
C ASN A 103 3.65 -21.10 -16.53
N ILE A 104 3.08 -21.42 -15.36
CA ILE A 104 2.50 -22.75 -15.10
C ILE A 104 0.97 -22.62 -15.02
N ALA A 105 0.29 -23.04 -16.08
CA ALA A 105 -1.15 -22.91 -16.21
C ALA A 105 -1.95 -23.94 -15.36
N PRO A 106 -3.19 -23.62 -14.94
CA PRO A 106 -3.81 -22.31 -15.04
C PRO A 106 -3.44 -21.38 -13.88
N TYR A 107 -2.83 -21.87 -12.80
CA TYR A 107 -2.77 -21.13 -11.52
C TYR A 107 -1.64 -20.10 -11.44
N LEU A 108 -0.44 -20.46 -11.89
CA LEU A 108 0.76 -19.64 -11.79
C LEU A 108 1.13 -19.01 -13.14
N ASN A 109 0.12 -18.51 -13.85
CA ASN A 109 0.34 -17.74 -15.08
C ASN A 109 0.31 -16.23 -14.79
N PHE A 110 1.00 -15.45 -15.62
CA PHE A 110 1.14 -14.00 -15.48
C PHE A 110 -0.20 -13.27 -15.31
N GLY A 111 -1.21 -13.64 -16.09
CA GLY A 111 -2.54 -13.01 -16.05
C GLY A 111 -3.25 -13.16 -14.71
N ARG A 112 -3.04 -14.26 -13.99
CA ARG A 112 -3.60 -14.47 -12.64
C ARG A 112 -2.69 -13.94 -11.54
N LEU A 113 -1.37 -14.05 -11.70
CA LEU A 113 -0.41 -13.58 -10.71
C LEU A 113 -0.23 -12.06 -10.71
N ARG A 114 -0.54 -11.34 -11.80
CA ARG A 114 -0.46 -9.87 -11.83
C ARG A 114 -1.42 -9.24 -10.81
N PRO A 115 -2.74 -9.54 -10.77
CA PRO A 115 -3.61 -9.07 -9.69
C PRO A 115 -3.18 -9.50 -8.29
N VAL A 116 -2.61 -10.71 -8.14
CA VAL A 116 -2.03 -11.17 -6.86
C VAL A 116 -0.91 -10.24 -6.42
N HIS A 117 0.04 -9.93 -7.30
CA HIS A 117 1.11 -8.99 -7.00
C HIS A 117 0.53 -7.62 -6.61
N THR A 118 -0.30 -7.05 -7.48
CA THR A 118 -0.91 -5.73 -7.30
C THR A 118 -1.60 -5.61 -5.94
N SER A 119 -2.51 -6.54 -5.64
CA SER A 119 -3.24 -6.53 -4.37
C SER A 119 -2.34 -6.84 -3.17
N ALA A 120 -1.34 -7.71 -3.32
CA ALA A 120 -0.41 -8.01 -2.25
C ALA A 120 0.46 -6.80 -1.89
N VAL A 121 0.93 -6.00 -2.86
CA VAL A 121 1.75 -4.82 -2.56
C VAL A 121 0.92 -3.61 -2.12
N ILE A 122 -0.27 -3.40 -2.70
CA ILE A 122 -1.11 -2.25 -2.36
C ILE A 122 -1.93 -2.53 -1.11
N PHE A 123 -2.81 -3.51 -1.14
CA PHE A 123 -3.75 -3.75 -0.05
C PHE A 123 -3.13 -4.58 1.07
N ALA A 124 -2.40 -5.66 0.76
CA ALA A 124 -1.83 -6.47 1.84
C ALA A 124 -0.66 -5.78 2.54
N PHE A 125 0.39 -5.40 1.82
CA PHE A 125 1.53 -4.67 2.38
C PHE A 125 1.15 -3.23 2.77
N GLY A 126 0.73 -2.41 1.79
CA GLY A 126 0.38 -1.01 2.04
C GLY A 126 -0.81 -0.83 2.98
N GLY A 127 -1.84 -1.66 2.89
CA GLY A 127 -3.01 -1.57 3.76
C GLY A 127 -2.75 -1.98 5.19
N ASN A 128 -1.98 -3.07 5.43
CA ASN A 128 -1.53 -3.38 6.79
C ASN A 128 -0.63 -2.26 7.34
N ALA A 129 0.24 -1.68 6.51
CA ALA A 129 1.07 -0.55 6.91
C ALA A 129 0.21 0.65 7.33
N LEU A 130 -0.83 0.98 6.57
CA LEU A 130 -1.75 2.09 6.87
C LEU A 130 -2.56 1.82 8.14
N ILE A 131 -3.17 0.64 8.31
CA ILE A 131 -3.95 0.31 9.51
C ILE A 131 -3.05 0.32 10.74
N MET A 132 -1.86 -0.30 10.66
CA MET A 132 -0.88 -0.30 11.75
C MET A 132 -0.48 1.14 12.13
N THR A 133 -0.03 1.92 11.16
CA THR A 133 0.49 3.26 11.43
C THR A 133 -0.60 4.22 11.86
N SER A 134 -1.80 4.19 11.25
CA SER A 134 -2.91 5.05 11.63
C SER A 134 -3.34 4.79 13.08
N PHE A 135 -3.47 3.52 13.50
CA PHE A 135 -3.80 3.14 14.87
C PHE A 135 -2.72 3.55 15.87
N TYR A 136 -1.44 3.47 15.48
CA TYR A 136 -0.35 3.95 16.31
C TYR A 136 -0.38 5.47 16.49
N VAL A 137 -0.57 6.19 15.39
CA VAL A 137 -0.49 7.65 15.30
C VAL A 137 -1.69 8.31 15.97
N VAL A 138 -2.91 7.87 15.68
CA VAL A 138 -4.14 8.48 16.20
C VAL A 138 -4.18 8.42 17.72
N GLN A 139 -3.77 7.30 18.31
CA GLN A 139 -3.74 7.16 19.77
C GLN A 139 -2.82 8.18 20.43
N ARG A 140 -1.60 8.34 19.89
CA ARG A 140 -0.55 9.17 20.48
C ARG A 140 -0.77 10.66 20.23
N THR A 141 -1.34 11.01 19.09
CA THR A 141 -1.66 12.40 18.74
C THR A 141 -2.93 12.90 19.41
N CYS A 142 -3.92 12.03 19.64
CA CYS A 142 -5.12 12.35 20.40
C CYS A 142 -5.00 12.12 21.91
N ARG A 143 -3.90 11.48 22.37
CA ARG A 143 -3.67 11.05 23.76
C ARG A 143 -4.84 10.22 24.31
N ALA A 144 -5.35 9.32 23.48
CA ALA A 144 -6.50 8.48 23.78
C ALA A 144 -6.26 7.03 23.29
N ARG A 145 -6.77 6.05 24.03
CA ARG A 145 -6.77 4.64 23.58
C ARG A 145 -7.75 4.48 22.39
N LEU A 146 -7.49 3.51 21.51
CA LEU A 146 -8.41 3.18 20.42
C LEU A 146 -9.85 2.96 20.92
N PHE A 147 -10.80 3.54 20.18
CA PHE A 147 -12.23 3.33 20.39
C PHE A 147 -12.67 1.92 20.00
N GLY A 148 -13.78 1.45 20.60
CA GLY A 148 -14.46 0.22 20.18
C GLY A 148 -13.95 -1.08 20.80
N GLY A 149 -12.99 -1.03 21.73
CA GLY A 149 -12.52 -2.23 22.45
C GLY A 149 -11.91 -3.27 21.51
N THR A 150 -12.56 -4.42 21.34
CA THR A 150 -12.15 -5.51 20.43
C THR A 150 -12.38 -5.18 18.95
N LEU A 151 -13.05 -4.08 18.61
CA LEU A 151 -13.32 -3.70 17.22
C LEU A 151 -12.03 -3.51 16.39
N ALA A 152 -10.94 -3.05 17.00
CA ALA A 152 -9.65 -2.95 16.30
C ALA A 152 -9.11 -4.34 15.88
N TRP A 153 -9.36 -5.38 16.68
CA TRP A 153 -9.02 -6.76 16.33
C TRP A 153 -9.91 -7.32 15.23
N PHE A 154 -11.19 -6.96 15.23
CA PHE A 154 -12.08 -7.28 14.10
C PHE A 154 -11.57 -6.65 12.81
N VAL A 155 -11.14 -5.39 12.83
CA VAL A 155 -10.54 -4.73 11.67
C VAL A 155 -9.30 -5.50 11.20
N PHE A 156 -8.38 -5.85 12.11
CA PHE A 156 -7.17 -6.58 11.74
C PHE A 156 -7.48 -7.95 11.08
N TRP A 157 -8.25 -8.81 11.76
CA TRP A 157 -8.53 -10.15 11.27
C TRP A 157 -9.47 -10.15 10.07
N GLY A 158 -10.45 -9.24 10.04
CA GLY A 158 -11.31 -9.08 8.89
C GLY A 158 -10.56 -8.58 7.66
N TYR A 159 -9.58 -7.70 7.84
CA TYR A 159 -8.70 -7.28 6.75
C TYR A 159 -7.78 -8.43 6.29
N GLN A 160 -7.24 -9.26 7.20
CA GLN A 160 -6.50 -10.46 6.80
C GLN A 160 -7.36 -11.43 6.00
N LEU A 161 -8.62 -11.63 6.42
CA LEU A 161 -9.56 -12.48 5.69
C LEU A 161 -9.82 -11.93 4.28
N PHE A 162 -10.01 -10.61 4.13
CA PHE A 162 -10.12 -9.97 2.82
C PHE A 162 -8.91 -10.28 1.93
N ILE A 163 -7.69 -10.11 2.46
CA ILE A 163 -6.45 -10.37 1.71
C ILE A 163 -6.36 -11.83 1.26
N VAL A 164 -6.65 -12.77 2.17
CA VAL A 164 -6.60 -14.21 1.86
C VAL A 164 -7.60 -14.55 0.76
N MET A 165 -8.85 -14.08 0.90
CA MET A 165 -9.91 -14.31 -0.07
C MET A 165 -9.56 -13.73 -1.44
N ALA A 166 -9.05 -12.48 -1.48
CA ALA A 166 -8.59 -11.86 -2.71
C ALA A 166 -7.46 -12.68 -3.38
N ALA A 167 -6.41 -13.01 -2.63
CA ALA A 167 -5.27 -13.76 -3.15
C ALA A 167 -5.67 -15.14 -3.68
N THR A 168 -6.48 -15.90 -2.95
CA THR A 168 -6.96 -17.22 -3.40
C THR A 168 -7.89 -17.08 -4.61
N GLY A 169 -8.75 -16.06 -4.62
CA GLY A 169 -9.66 -15.76 -5.71
C GLY A 169 -8.93 -15.54 -7.03
N TYR A 170 -7.91 -14.68 -7.05
CA TYR A 170 -7.16 -14.40 -8.28
C TYR A 170 -6.45 -15.63 -8.84
N VAL A 171 -5.82 -16.43 -7.98
CA VAL A 171 -5.11 -17.65 -8.39
C VAL A 171 -6.06 -18.66 -9.02
N ILE A 172 -7.29 -18.80 -8.51
CA ILE A 172 -8.29 -19.72 -9.08
C ILE A 172 -9.10 -19.12 -10.24
N GLY A 173 -9.03 -17.81 -10.48
CA GLY A 173 -9.66 -17.12 -11.61
C GLY A 173 -10.93 -16.31 -11.28
N ILE A 174 -11.20 -16.06 -10.01
CA ILE A 174 -12.26 -15.16 -9.53
C ILE A 174 -11.71 -13.73 -9.59
N ASN A 175 -12.27 -12.91 -10.49
CA ASN A 175 -11.81 -11.55 -10.76
C ASN A 175 -12.89 -10.76 -11.54
N GLN A 176 -13.09 -9.48 -11.20
CA GLN A 176 -13.92 -8.52 -11.93
C GLN A 176 -13.25 -7.91 -13.18
N ALA A 177 -11.94 -8.14 -13.37
CA ALA A 177 -11.13 -7.53 -14.43
C ALA A 177 -11.04 -5.99 -14.38
N ARG A 178 -11.22 -5.43 -13.18
CA ARG A 178 -11.07 -4.01 -12.86
C ARG A 178 -9.80 -3.80 -12.05
N GLU A 179 -8.87 -3.00 -12.54
CA GLU A 179 -7.59 -2.80 -11.85
C GLU A 179 -7.76 -2.21 -10.45
N TYR A 180 -7.08 -2.79 -9.46
CA TYR A 180 -7.21 -2.47 -8.04
C TYR A 180 -8.58 -2.80 -7.40
N ALA A 181 -9.56 -3.27 -8.19
CA ALA A 181 -10.91 -3.66 -7.75
C ALA A 181 -11.23 -5.08 -8.23
N GLU A 182 -10.21 -5.94 -8.27
CA GLU A 182 -10.32 -7.29 -8.79
C GLU A 182 -11.20 -8.27 -7.97
N PRO A 183 -11.32 -8.20 -6.61
CA PRO A 183 -12.15 -9.13 -5.86
C PRO A 183 -13.61 -9.09 -6.28
N GLU A 184 -14.33 -10.22 -6.22
CA GLU A 184 -15.77 -10.25 -6.57
C GLU A 184 -16.67 -9.75 -5.42
N TRP A 185 -17.94 -9.49 -5.76
CA TRP A 185 -18.93 -8.77 -4.94
C TRP A 185 -19.01 -9.16 -3.45
N TYR A 186 -18.92 -10.45 -3.10
CA TYR A 186 -19.01 -10.89 -1.70
C TYR A 186 -17.76 -10.54 -0.90
N VAL A 187 -16.58 -10.49 -1.54
CA VAL A 187 -15.34 -10.01 -0.93
C VAL A 187 -15.37 -8.49 -0.79
N ASP A 188 -15.99 -7.78 -1.75
CA ASP A 188 -16.18 -6.33 -1.67
C ASP A 188 -17.13 -5.90 -0.55
N LEU A 189 -18.23 -6.63 -0.35
CA LEU A 189 -19.15 -6.41 0.77
C LEU A 189 -18.44 -6.66 2.09
N TRP A 190 -17.63 -7.72 2.18
CA TRP A 190 -16.83 -7.99 3.37
C TRP A 190 -15.85 -6.84 3.67
N LEU A 191 -15.10 -6.37 2.65
CA LEU A 191 -14.20 -5.25 2.83
C LEU A 191 -14.95 -4.00 3.29
N THR A 192 -16.14 -3.73 2.74
CA THR A 192 -16.99 -2.60 3.15
C THR A 192 -17.30 -2.65 4.65
N ILE A 193 -17.69 -3.82 5.17
CA ILE A 193 -17.99 -4.01 6.60
C ILE A 193 -16.73 -3.74 7.44
N VAL A 194 -15.59 -4.31 7.05
CA VAL A 194 -14.31 -4.11 7.73
C VAL A 194 -13.90 -2.63 7.72
N TRP A 195 -14.12 -1.94 6.61
CA TRP A 195 -13.75 -0.54 6.44
C TRP A 195 -14.64 0.41 7.24
N VAL A 196 -15.95 0.12 7.34
CA VAL A 196 -16.87 0.85 8.22
C VAL A 196 -16.46 0.68 9.69
N ALA A 197 -16.11 -0.54 10.11
CA ALA A 197 -15.56 -0.78 11.44
C ALA A 197 -14.26 0.00 11.67
N TYR A 198 -13.37 0.05 10.67
CA TYR A 198 -12.12 0.81 10.74
C TYR A 198 -12.38 2.32 10.90
N LEU A 199 -13.31 2.89 10.11
CA LEU A 199 -13.74 4.28 10.26
C LEU A 199 -14.33 4.55 11.65
N ALA A 200 -15.16 3.64 12.17
CA ALA A 200 -15.74 3.79 13.51
C ALA A 200 -14.67 3.80 14.60
N VAL A 201 -13.66 2.91 14.54
CA VAL A 201 -12.51 2.92 15.46
C VAL A 201 -11.74 4.24 15.34
N TYR A 202 -11.43 4.67 14.13
CA TYR A 202 -10.58 5.82 13.88
C TYR A 202 -11.26 7.13 14.30
N LEU A 203 -12.48 7.37 13.82
CA LEU A 203 -13.26 8.56 14.14
C LEU A 203 -13.65 8.59 15.62
N GLY A 204 -14.08 7.45 16.19
CA GLY A 204 -14.37 7.34 17.61
C GLY A 204 -13.17 7.68 18.51
N THR A 205 -11.95 7.37 18.06
CA THR A 205 -10.71 7.74 18.78
C THR A 205 -10.46 9.25 18.71
N ILE A 206 -10.68 9.88 17.54
CA ILE A 206 -10.57 11.34 17.37
C ILE A 206 -11.63 12.08 18.20
N LEU A 207 -12.84 11.56 18.31
CA LEU A 207 -13.92 12.16 19.10
C LEU A 207 -13.61 12.14 20.60
N LYS A 208 -12.87 11.14 21.08
CA LYS A 208 -12.44 11.00 22.48
C LYS A 208 -11.07 11.64 22.78
N ARG A 209 -10.54 12.45 21.86
CA ARG A 209 -9.23 13.10 22.02
C ARG A 209 -9.19 14.00 23.25
N ARG A 210 -8.00 14.12 23.86
CA ARG A 210 -7.73 15.08 24.94
C ARG A 210 -7.21 16.42 24.42
N GLU A 211 -6.49 16.40 23.30
CA GLU A 211 -6.00 17.61 22.66
C GLU A 211 -7.11 18.25 21.81
N PRO A 212 -7.39 19.56 21.94
CA PRO A 212 -8.49 20.20 21.22
C PRO A 212 -8.26 20.17 19.70
N HIS A 213 -7.01 20.38 19.28
CA HIS A 213 -6.60 20.35 17.88
C HIS A 213 -6.32 18.92 17.39
N ILE A 214 -6.75 18.64 16.15
CA ILE A 214 -6.44 17.39 15.48
C ILE A 214 -5.13 17.58 14.70
N TYR A 215 -4.15 16.72 14.95
CA TYR A 215 -2.87 16.77 14.27
C TYR A 215 -3.00 16.51 12.76
N VAL A 216 -2.18 17.16 11.94
CA VAL A 216 -2.25 17.12 10.47
C VAL A 216 -2.20 15.70 9.91
N ALA A 217 -1.40 14.80 10.51
CA ALA A 217 -1.37 13.40 10.09
C ALA A 217 -2.77 12.75 10.12
N ASN A 218 -3.59 13.10 11.11
CA ASN A 218 -4.94 12.57 11.25
C ASN A 218 -5.90 13.16 10.21
N TRP A 219 -5.64 14.35 9.65
CA TRP A 219 -6.42 14.89 8.54
C TRP A 219 -6.23 14.01 7.30
N PHE A 220 -4.97 13.70 6.99
CA PHE A 220 -4.60 12.83 5.89
C PHE A 220 -5.15 11.41 6.05
N TYR A 221 -4.97 10.78 7.21
CA TYR A 221 -5.54 9.47 7.49
C TYR A 221 -7.08 9.47 7.44
N LEU A 222 -7.75 10.46 8.02
CA LEU A 222 -9.22 10.51 7.99
C LEU A 222 -9.74 10.70 6.56
N SER A 223 -9.12 11.60 5.79
CA SER A 223 -9.44 11.82 4.38
C SER A 223 -9.27 10.54 3.56
N PHE A 224 -8.15 9.84 3.76
CA PHE A 224 -7.91 8.52 3.19
C PHE A 224 -9.03 7.52 3.51
N ILE A 225 -9.39 7.36 4.79
CA ILE A 225 -10.37 6.35 5.21
C ILE A 225 -11.74 6.65 4.59
N VAL A 226 -12.18 7.91 4.63
CA VAL A 226 -13.49 8.33 4.14
C VAL A 226 -13.57 8.19 2.62
N THR A 227 -12.58 8.72 1.90
CA THR A 227 -12.62 8.72 0.44
C THR A 227 -12.48 7.30 -0.12
N ILE A 228 -11.62 6.44 0.44
CA ILE A 228 -11.51 5.05 -0.02
C ILE A 228 -12.83 4.28 0.18
N ALA A 229 -13.57 4.55 1.27
CA ALA A 229 -14.89 3.96 1.47
C ALA A 229 -15.86 4.34 0.34
N MET A 230 -15.91 5.64 -0.03
CA MET A 230 -16.74 6.14 -1.12
C MET A 230 -16.33 5.52 -2.46
N LEU A 231 -15.03 5.52 -2.76
CA LEU A 231 -14.48 5.00 -4.01
C LEU A 231 -14.81 3.51 -4.17
N HIS A 232 -14.57 2.72 -3.13
CA HIS A 232 -14.84 1.28 -3.09
C HIS A 232 -16.31 0.99 -3.36
N VAL A 233 -17.22 1.67 -2.66
CA VAL A 233 -18.66 1.44 -2.82
C VAL A 233 -19.15 1.78 -4.21
N VAL A 234 -18.74 2.93 -4.77
CA VAL A 234 -19.23 3.39 -6.08
C VAL A 234 -18.66 2.57 -7.22
N ASN A 235 -17.36 2.27 -7.21
CA ASN A 235 -16.71 1.53 -8.29
C ASN A 235 -17.16 0.07 -8.37
N ASN A 236 -17.43 -0.52 -7.21
CA ASN A 236 -17.76 -1.94 -7.10
C ASN A 236 -19.28 -2.18 -7.07
N LEU A 237 -20.08 -1.19 -7.51
CA LEU A 237 -21.48 -1.44 -7.84
C LEU A 237 -21.55 -2.43 -8.99
N ALA A 238 -21.92 -3.66 -8.64
CA ALA A 238 -22.05 -4.77 -9.57
C ALA A 238 -23.32 -5.58 -9.25
N VAL A 239 -23.90 -6.18 -10.28
CA VAL A 239 -25.03 -7.09 -10.16
C VAL A 239 -24.48 -8.51 -10.14
N PRO A 240 -24.59 -9.25 -9.01
CA PRO A 240 -24.23 -10.66 -8.98
C PRO A 240 -25.07 -11.44 -9.98
N ALA A 241 -24.43 -12.26 -10.82
CA ALA A 241 -25.13 -13.16 -11.72
C ALA A 241 -25.95 -14.20 -10.92
N SER A 242 -25.50 -14.52 -9.71
CA SER A 242 -26.22 -15.30 -8.71
C SER A 242 -25.71 -14.99 -7.31
N PHE A 243 -26.59 -15.03 -6.30
CA PHE A 243 -26.21 -14.88 -4.89
C PHE A 243 -25.40 -16.06 -4.33
N LEU A 244 -25.46 -17.22 -5.00
CA LEU A 244 -24.65 -18.40 -4.69
C LEU A 244 -23.62 -18.68 -5.79
N GLY A 245 -23.24 -17.63 -6.53
CA GLY A 245 -22.25 -17.69 -7.60
C GLY A 245 -21.13 -16.66 -7.41
N SER A 246 -19.98 -16.95 -8.01
CA SER A 246 -18.76 -16.16 -7.88
C SER A 246 -18.75 -14.91 -8.76
N LYS A 247 -19.55 -14.89 -9.84
CA LYS A 247 -19.51 -13.84 -10.86
C LYS A 247 -20.51 -12.72 -10.64
N SER A 248 -20.05 -11.50 -10.89
CA SER A 248 -20.85 -10.29 -10.99
C SER A 248 -20.51 -9.49 -12.25
N TYR A 249 -21.42 -8.61 -12.67
CA TYR A 249 -21.23 -7.69 -13.78
C TYR A 249 -21.31 -6.26 -13.27
N SER A 250 -20.40 -5.39 -13.72
CA SER A 250 -20.45 -3.97 -13.35
C SER A 250 -21.80 -3.36 -13.69
N LEU A 251 -22.26 -2.45 -12.83
CA LEU A 251 -23.42 -1.60 -13.10
C LEU A 251 -23.16 -0.64 -14.27
N PHE A 252 -21.91 -0.31 -14.53
CA PHE A 252 -21.49 0.61 -15.59
C PHE A 252 -21.01 -0.16 -16.83
N SER A 253 -20.97 0.52 -17.98
CA SER A 253 -20.38 -0.05 -19.20
C SER A 253 -19.65 1.02 -20.04
N GLY A 254 -18.77 0.54 -20.93
CA GLY A 254 -18.07 1.38 -21.91
C GLY A 254 -17.33 2.56 -21.29
N VAL A 255 -17.59 3.75 -21.82
CA VAL A 255 -16.91 4.99 -21.39
C VAL A 255 -17.24 5.39 -19.96
N GLN A 256 -18.47 5.15 -19.50
CA GLN A 256 -18.86 5.44 -18.12
C GLN A 256 -18.12 4.52 -17.16
N ASP A 257 -18.02 3.24 -17.51
CA ASP A 257 -17.27 2.29 -16.69
C ASP A 257 -15.78 2.64 -16.63
N ALA A 258 -15.18 2.99 -17.76
CA ALA A 258 -13.80 3.46 -17.82
C ALA A 258 -13.57 4.70 -16.93
N LEU A 259 -14.48 5.69 -16.99
CA LEU A 259 -14.39 6.89 -16.16
C LEU A 259 -14.52 6.56 -14.68
N THR A 260 -15.51 5.75 -14.28
CA THR A 260 -15.68 5.33 -12.88
C THR A 260 -14.47 4.52 -12.41
N GLN A 261 -13.96 3.61 -13.24
CA GLN A 261 -12.79 2.78 -12.97
C GLN A 261 -11.53 3.60 -12.72
N TRP A 262 -11.27 4.65 -13.51
CA TRP A 262 -10.08 5.46 -13.32
C TRP A 262 -10.27 6.63 -12.35
N TRP A 263 -11.50 7.07 -12.12
CA TRP A 263 -11.83 7.85 -10.93
C TRP A 263 -11.51 7.06 -9.67
N TYR A 264 -11.87 5.77 -9.62
CA TYR A 264 -11.46 4.87 -8.55
C TYR A 264 -9.95 4.64 -8.52
N GLY A 265 -9.37 4.11 -9.59
CA GLY A 265 -7.98 3.64 -9.62
C GLY A 265 -6.97 4.74 -9.34
N HIS A 266 -7.17 5.92 -9.93
CA HIS A 266 -6.30 7.06 -9.64
C HIS A 266 -6.41 7.50 -8.18
N ASN A 267 -7.64 7.60 -7.65
CA ASN A 267 -7.84 8.02 -6.27
C ASN A 267 -7.54 6.91 -5.25
N ALA A 268 -7.48 5.64 -5.64
CA ALA A 268 -6.88 4.59 -4.83
C ALA A 268 -5.41 4.93 -4.60
N VAL A 269 -4.65 5.25 -5.64
CA VAL A 269 -3.26 5.75 -5.48
C VAL A 269 -3.21 7.08 -4.71
N GLY A 270 -4.17 7.98 -4.95
CA GLY A 270 -4.21 9.29 -4.31
C GLY A 270 -4.53 9.34 -2.84
N PHE A 271 -5.49 8.55 -2.41
CA PHE A 271 -5.94 8.54 -1.03
C PHE A 271 -5.29 7.40 -0.24
N PHE A 272 -5.22 6.21 -0.83
CA PHE A 272 -4.57 5.07 -0.19
C PHE A 272 -3.05 5.29 -0.17
N LEU A 273 -2.40 5.41 -1.34
CA LEU A 273 -0.94 5.40 -1.47
C LEU A 273 -0.27 6.78 -1.31
N THR A 274 -1.03 7.87 -1.42
CA THR A 274 -0.50 9.23 -1.20
C THR A 274 -1.01 9.82 0.11
N ALA A 275 -2.30 10.10 0.28
CA ALA A 275 -2.81 10.73 1.49
C ALA A 275 -2.51 9.92 2.76
N GLY A 276 -2.81 8.62 2.78
CA GLY A 276 -2.50 7.75 3.93
C GLY A 276 -1.01 7.75 4.30
N PHE A 277 -0.13 7.71 3.31
CA PHE A 277 1.33 7.70 3.52
C PHE A 277 1.89 9.09 3.82
N LEU A 278 1.24 10.18 3.39
CA LEU A 278 1.51 11.52 3.90
C LEU A 278 1.17 11.58 5.39
N GLY A 279 0.08 10.96 5.84
CA GLY A 279 -0.22 10.79 7.26
C GLY A 279 0.92 10.12 8.02
N MET A 280 1.49 9.05 7.44
CA MET A 280 2.68 8.38 7.96
C MET A 280 3.88 9.33 8.02
N MET A 281 4.21 10.01 6.92
CA MET A 281 5.31 10.98 6.84
C MET A 281 5.18 12.08 7.89
N TYR A 282 3.99 12.67 8.03
CA TYR A 282 3.70 13.75 8.99
C TYR A 282 3.95 13.34 10.43
N TYR A 283 3.88 12.05 10.76
CA TYR A 283 4.21 11.59 12.10
C TYR A 283 5.66 11.12 12.22
N PHE A 284 6.11 10.22 11.36
CA PHE A 284 7.37 9.50 11.57
C PHE A 284 8.60 10.34 11.24
N VAL A 285 8.54 11.23 10.23
CA VAL A 285 9.65 12.10 9.86
C VAL A 285 10.02 13.06 11.00
N PRO A 286 9.11 13.92 11.52
CA PRO A 286 9.46 14.80 12.63
C PRO A 286 9.83 14.03 13.89
N LYS A 287 9.21 12.86 14.14
CA LYS A 287 9.52 12.04 15.32
C LYS A 287 10.88 11.40 15.28
N GLN A 288 11.34 10.90 14.14
CA GLN A 288 12.69 10.35 14.02
C GLN A 288 13.73 11.48 13.93
N ALA A 289 13.39 12.57 13.24
CA ALA A 289 14.26 13.74 13.14
C ALA A 289 14.41 14.48 14.48
N ASN A 290 13.47 14.28 15.41
CA ASN A 290 13.31 15.09 16.62
C ASN A 290 13.28 16.60 16.31
N ARG A 291 12.46 16.95 15.31
CA ARG A 291 12.28 18.32 14.83
C ARG A 291 10.78 18.63 14.74
N PRO A 292 10.37 19.89 14.98
CA PRO A 292 9.01 20.31 14.69
C PRO A 292 8.76 20.25 13.17
N VAL A 293 7.51 20.04 12.78
CA VAL A 293 7.10 20.13 11.37
C VAL A 293 7.39 21.54 10.87
N TYR A 294 7.99 21.63 9.68
CA TYR A 294 8.49 22.88 9.12
C TYR A 294 7.42 23.98 9.03
N SER A 295 6.32 23.73 8.32
CA SER A 295 5.30 24.77 8.08
C SER A 295 3.88 24.25 8.24
N TYR A 296 3.22 24.69 9.32
CA TYR A 296 1.81 24.40 9.56
C TYR A 296 0.89 25.07 8.53
N ARG A 297 1.23 26.28 8.05
CA ARG A 297 0.46 26.95 6.99
C ARG A 297 0.54 26.16 5.70
N LEU A 298 1.72 25.66 5.35
CA LEU A 298 1.89 24.79 4.19
C LEU A 298 1.04 23.53 4.38
N SER A 299 1.07 22.90 5.58
CA SER A 299 0.23 21.74 5.95
C SER A 299 -1.25 21.95 5.60
N ILE A 300 -1.82 23.13 5.91
CA ILE A 300 -3.21 23.45 5.58
C ILE A 300 -3.42 23.56 4.07
N ILE A 301 -2.60 24.37 3.39
CA ILE A 301 -2.76 24.67 1.96
C ILE A 301 -2.63 23.39 1.15
N HIS A 302 -1.56 22.62 1.37
CA HIS A 302 -1.32 21.43 0.57
C HIS A 302 -2.31 20.31 0.91
N PHE A 303 -2.78 20.18 2.15
CA PHE A 303 -3.85 19.24 2.48
C PHE A 303 -5.11 19.53 1.67
N TRP A 304 -5.70 20.72 1.82
CA TRP A 304 -6.98 21.02 1.17
C TRP A 304 -6.89 21.02 -0.36
N ALA A 305 -5.82 21.59 -0.91
CA ALA A 305 -5.62 21.59 -2.36
C ALA A 305 -5.39 20.16 -2.89
N LEU A 306 -4.60 19.32 -2.20
CA LEU A 306 -4.37 17.93 -2.62
C LEU A 306 -5.67 17.14 -2.60
N ILE A 307 -6.38 17.12 -1.47
CA ILE A 307 -7.61 16.33 -1.31
C ILE A 307 -8.69 16.76 -2.32
N PHE A 308 -8.81 18.06 -2.60
CA PHE A 308 -9.78 18.56 -3.58
C PHE A 308 -9.39 18.23 -5.02
N MET A 309 -8.12 18.45 -5.41
CA MET A 309 -7.68 18.30 -6.80
C MET A 309 -7.55 16.84 -7.22
N TYR A 310 -7.12 15.94 -6.33
CA TYR A 310 -6.84 14.53 -6.67
C TYR A 310 -8.05 13.82 -7.28
N ILE A 311 -9.25 14.13 -6.79
CA ILE A 311 -10.52 13.53 -7.24
C ILE A 311 -10.73 13.69 -8.75
N TRP A 312 -10.21 14.76 -9.34
CA TRP A 312 -10.43 15.13 -10.74
C TRP A 312 -9.41 14.54 -11.71
N ALA A 313 -8.34 13.92 -11.22
CA ALA A 313 -7.23 13.49 -12.07
C ALA A 313 -7.45 12.13 -12.78
N GLY A 314 -8.52 11.39 -12.45
CA GLY A 314 -8.86 10.11 -13.07
C GLY A 314 -8.83 10.06 -14.61
N PRO A 315 -9.38 11.06 -15.34
CA PRO A 315 -9.39 11.05 -16.80
C PRO A 315 -8.01 11.05 -17.48
N HIS A 316 -6.90 11.30 -16.76
CA HIS A 316 -5.58 11.23 -17.39
C HIS A 316 -5.16 9.82 -17.80
N HIS A 317 -5.84 8.80 -17.28
CA HIS A 317 -5.66 7.41 -17.70
C HIS A 317 -6.40 7.09 -19.01
N LEU A 318 -7.17 8.05 -19.53
CA LEU A 318 -8.12 7.85 -20.63
C LEU A 318 -7.88 8.85 -21.78
N HIS A 319 -6.67 9.39 -21.87
CA HIS A 319 -6.29 10.25 -22.98
C HIS A 319 -6.30 9.51 -24.31
N TYR A 320 -6.83 10.16 -25.34
CA TYR A 320 -6.99 9.60 -26.70
C TYR A 320 -7.76 8.27 -26.73
N THR A 321 -8.66 8.06 -25.77
CA THR A 321 -9.62 6.95 -25.76
C THR A 321 -11.00 7.42 -26.21
N ALA A 322 -12.02 6.57 -26.09
CA ALA A 322 -13.42 6.91 -26.34
C ALA A 322 -14.03 7.89 -25.30
N LEU A 323 -13.32 8.23 -24.23
CA LEU A 323 -13.77 9.24 -23.27
C LEU A 323 -13.93 10.62 -23.95
N PRO A 324 -14.99 11.41 -23.69
CA PRO A 324 -15.15 12.72 -24.29
C PRO A 324 -13.96 13.65 -24.02
N ASP A 325 -13.58 14.45 -25.03
CA ASP A 325 -12.39 15.30 -24.95
C ASP A 325 -12.42 16.29 -23.77
N TRP A 326 -13.60 16.83 -23.43
CA TRP A 326 -13.75 17.74 -22.31
C TRP A 326 -13.34 17.09 -20.97
N ALA A 327 -13.68 15.81 -20.77
CA ALA A 327 -13.37 15.07 -19.55
C ALA A 327 -11.87 14.74 -19.50
N GLN A 328 -11.28 14.37 -20.64
CA GLN A 328 -9.84 14.20 -20.75
C GLN A 328 -9.09 15.51 -20.41
N THR A 329 -9.52 16.63 -20.99
CA THR A 329 -8.91 17.95 -20.75
C THR A 329 -9.05 18.38 -19.28
N LEU A 330 -10.19 18.10 -18.65
CA LEU A 330 -10.39 18.31 -17.21
C LEU A 330 -9.35 17.55 -16.38
N GLY A 331 -9.19 16.25 -16.65
CA GLY A 331 -8.21 15.42 -15.93
C GLY A 331 -6.77 15.90 -16.12
N MET A 332 -6.39 16.30 -17.34
CA MET A 332 -5.08 16.89 -17.62
C MET A 332 -4.85 18.18 -16.81
N VAL A 333 -5.79 19.13 -16.85
CA VAL A 333 -5.64 20.43 -16.16
C VAL A 333 -5.51 20.24 -14.65
N PHE A 334 -6.39 19.42 -14.04
CA PHE A 334 -6.30 19.15 -12.61
C PHE A 334 -5.04 18.38 -12.23
N SER A 335 -4.55 17.48 -13.08
CA SER A 335 -3.29 16.76 -12.85
C SER A 335 -2.07 17.68 -12.89
N VAL A 336 -2.03 18.64 -13.82
CA VAL A 336 -0.97 19.66 -13.87
C VAL A 336 -1.01 20.54 -12.61
N MET A 337 -2.20 20.98 -12.19
CA MET A 337 -2.36 21.76 -10.97
C MET A 337 -2.00 20.98 -9.70
N LEU A 338 -2.29 19.67 -9.68
CA LEU A 338 -2.02 18.75 -8.57
C LEU A 338 -0.53 18.64 -8.21
N TRP A 339 0.37 18.99 -9.14
CA TRP A 339 1.80 19.05 -8.91
C TRP A 339 2.15 19.88 -7.66
N MET A 340 1.58 21.10 -7.56
CA MET A 340 1.90 22.05 -6.50
C MET A 340 1.54 21.56 -5.09
N PRO A 341 0.30 21.13 -4.80
CA PRO A 341 -0.02 20.60 -3.47
C PRO A 341 0.66 19.27 -3.18
N SER A 342 0.99 18.47 -4.20
CA SER A 342 1.80 17.26 -4.01
C SER A 342 3.20 17.61 -3.50
N TRP A 343 3.88 18.54 -4.17
CA TRP A 343 5.19 19.05 -3.71
C TRP A 343 5.12 19.80 -2.40
N GLY A 344 3.97 20.39 -2.04
CA GLY A 344 3.75 20.92 -0.70
C GLY A 344 4.02 19.89 0.40
N GLY A 345 3.62 18.63 0.19
CA GLY A 345 3.95 17.53 1.11
C GLY A 345 5.45 17.21 1.14
N MET A 346 6.10 17.17 -0.04
CA MET A 346 7.54 16.92 -0.18
C MET A 346 8.36 17.98 0.56
N ILE A 347 8.08 19.26 0.28
CA ILE A 347 8.76 20.40 0.89
C ILE A 347 8.59 20.37 2.40
N ASN A 348 7.38 20.13 2.90
CA ASN A 348 7.13 20.08 4.34
C ASN A 348 7.90 18.92 5.01
N GLY A 349 7.95 17.76 4.35
CA GLY A 349 8.73 16.60 4.81
C GLY A 349 10.24 16.88 4.84
N LEU A 350 10.81 17.36 3.74
CA LEU A 350 12.25 17.62 3.63
C LEU A 350 12.71 18.78 4.51
N MET A 351 11.98 19.89 4.51
CA MET A 351 12.37 21.07 5.29
C MET A 351 12.20 20.87 6.80
N THR A 352 11.42 19.86 7.23
CA THR A 352 11.38 19.42 8.65
C THR A 352 12.75 18.93 9.13
N LEU A 353 13.62 18.49 8.21
CA LEU A 353 14.99 18.09 8.52
C LEU A 353 15.99 19.25 8.50
N SER A 354 15.54 20.48 8.26
CA SER A 354 16.42 21.64 8.28
C SER A 354 17.13 21.76 9.64
N GLY A 355 18.46 21.88 9.60
CA GLY A 355 19.33 21.84 10.79
C GLY A 355 19.57 20.44 11.38
N ALA A 356 19.03 19.36 10.80
CA ALA A 356 19.29 17.96 11.18
C ALA A 356 19.78 17.11 10.00
N TRP A 357 20.33 17.75 8.97
CA TRP A 357 20.85 17.08 7.75
C TRP A 357 22.04 16.15 8.04
N ASP A 358 22.76 16.38 9.14
CA ASP A 358 23.80 15.49 9.65
C ASP A 358 23.25 14.08 9.95
N LYS A 359 21.97 13.97 10.33
CA LYS A 359 21.29 12.69 10.56
C LYS A 359 21.19 11.80 9.33
N ILE A 360 21.31 12.36 8.13
CA ILE A 360 21.43 11.55 6.92
C ILE A 360 22.63 10.61 7.03
N ARG A 361 23.74 11.06 7.61
CA ARG A 361 24.94 10.22 7.70
C ARG A 361 24.78 9.19 8.81
N THR A 362 24.24 9.60 9.96
CA THR A 362 24.24 8.77 11.19
C THR A 362 23.04 7.82 11.31
N ASP A 363 21.87 8.17 10.76
CA ASP A 363 20.63 7.43 10.96
C ASP A 363 20.09 6.85 9.64
N PRO A 364 20.20 5.53 9.42
CA PRO A 364 19.72 4.91 8.19
C PRO A 364 18.18 4.89 8.08
N ILE A 365 17.44 5.04 9.18
CA ILE A 365 15.97 5.19 9.14
C ILE A 365 15.62 6.55 8.51
N ILE A 366 16.31 7.62 8.90
CA ILE A 366 16.16 8.95 8.30
C ILE A 366 16.52 8.94 6.83
N ARG A 367 17.60 8.25 6.44
CA ARG A 367 17.95 8.09 5.01
C ARG A 367 16.81 7.49 4.20
N MET A 368 16.18 6.44 4.73
CA MET A 368 15.03 5.81 4.09
C MET A 368 13.85 6.77 3.95
N MET A 369 13.52 7.52 5.01
CA MET A 369 12.42 8.49 4.96
C MET A 369 12.69 9.63 3.96
N ILE A 370 13.95 10.07 3.82
CA ILE A 370 14.31 11.13 2.87
C ILE A 370 14.26 10.64 1.43
N VAL A 371 14.82 9.47 1.16
CA VAL A 371 14.70 8.86 -0.16
C VAL A 371 13.24 8.62 -0.51
N ALA A 372 12.40 8.24 0.48
CA ALA A 372 10.96 8.16 0.29
C ALA A 372 10.35 9.47 -0.21
N ILE A 373 10.63 10.56 0.49
CA ILE A 373 10.12 11.87 0.13
C ILE A 373 10.68 12.35 -1.23
N ALA A 374 11.92 12.00 -1.57
CA ALA A 374 12.51 12.32 -2.88
C ALA A 374 11.79 11.59 -4.02
N PHE A 375 11.53 10.28 -3.89
CA PHE A 375 10.76 9.52 -4.87
C PHE A 375 9.29 9.95 -4.93
N TYR A 376 8.72 10.38 -3.81
CA TYR A 376 7.40 11.03 -3.80
C TYR A 376 7.40 12.30 -4.63
N GLY A 377 8.38 13.19 -4.43
CA GLY A 377 8.53 14.40 -5.24
C GLY A 377 8.72 14.12 -6.73
N MET A 378 9.55 13.12 -7.05
CA MET A 378 9.84 12.71 -8.42
C MET A 378 8.61 12.13 -9.11
N SER A 379 7.92 11.17 -8.49
CA SER A 379 6.71 10.56 -9.06
C SER A 379 5.54 11.55 -9.14
N THR A 380 5.39 12.45 -8.16
CA THR A 380 4.38 13.52 -8.21
C THR A 380 4.74 14.71 -9.09
N PHE A 381 5.89 14.66 -9.76
CA PHE A 381 6.23 15.51 -10.90
C PHE A 381 6.04 14.76 -12.21
N GLU A 382 6.51 13.52 -12.28
CA GLU A 382 6.34 12.62 -13.42
C GLU A 382 4.87 12.39 -13.79
N GLY A 383 3.99 12.16 -12.81
CA GLY A 383 2.56 11.97 -13.02
C GLY A 383 1.91 13.14 -13.76
N PRO A 384 2.03 14.40 -13.25
CA PRO A 384 1.59 15.59 -13.97
C PRO A 384 2.18 15.72 -15.39
N MET A 385 3.46 15.41 -15.60
CA MET A 385 4.03 15.40 -16.96
C MET A 385 3.33 14.37 -17.86
N MET A 386 3.15 13.13 -17.39
CA MET A 386 2.49 12.06 -18.12
C MET A 386 0.98 12.27 -18.31
N SER A 387 0.38 13.21 -17.58
CA SER A 387 -1.01 13.64 -17.76
C SER A 387 -1.19 14.68 -18.86
N ILE A 388 -0.11 15.24 -19.39
CA ILE A 388 -0.19 16.12 -20.56
C ILE A 388 -0.45 15.23 -21.77
N LYS A 389 -1.55 15.46 -22.49
CA LYS A 389 -1.97 14.65 -23.64
C LYS A 389 -0.80 14.32 -24.59
N ALA A 390 -0.01 15.31 -24.99
CA ALA A 390 1.14 15.08 -25.88
C ALA A 390 2.17 14.06 -25.32
N VAL A 391 2.49 14.14 -24.03
CA VAL A 391 3.39 13.18 -23.35
C VAL A 391 2.70 11.84 -23.20
N ASN A 392 1.44 11.84 -22.77
CA ASN A 392 0.63 10.64 -22.61
C ASN A 392 0.53 9.86 -23.92
N SER A 393 0.44 10.54 -25.06
CA SER A 393 0.42 9.90 -26.37
C SER A 393 1.58 8.92 -26.52
N LEU A 394 2.76 9.23 -25.96
CA LEU A 394 3.97 8.41 -25.95
C LEU A 394 4.00 7.40 -24.81
N SER A 395 3.63 7.81 -23.60
CA SER A 395 3.81 6.98 -22.41
C SER A 395 2.70 5.93 -22.20
N HIS A 396 1.49 6.19 -22.72
CA HIS A 396 0.33 5.33 -22.53
C HIS A 396 0.52 3.94 -23.15
N TYR A 397 0.10 2.90 -22.42
CA TYR A 397 0.32 1.48 -22.74
C TYR A 397 1.79 1.01 -22.79
N THR A 398 2.76 1.86 -22.48
CA THR A 398 4.18 1.47 -22.45
C THR A 398 4.66 1.09 -21.05
N GLU A 399 5.87 0.55 -20.96
CA GLU A 399 6.57 0.30 -19.69
C GLU A 399 6.82 1.59 -18.87
N TRP A 400 6.68 2.78 -19.46
CA TRP A 400 6.81 4.03 -18.70
C TRP A 400 5.77 4.10 -17.58
N THR A 401 4.50 3.75 -17.84
CA THR A 401 3.47 3.69 -16.79
C THR A 401 3.89 2.77 -15.64
N ILE A 402 4.56 1.66 -15.95
CA ILE A 402 5.03 0.72 -14.93
C ILE A 402 6.23 1.28 -14.16
N GLY A 403 7.15 1.99 -14.84
CA GLY A 403 8.25 2.73 -14.23
C GLY A 403 7.76 3.82 -13.27
N HIS A 404 6.74 4.58 -13.68
CA HIS A 404 6.09 5.58 -12.85
C HIS A 404 5.46 4.96 -11.59
N VAL A 405 4.65 3.91 -11.77
CA VAL A 405 4.01 3.19 -10.66
C VAL A 405 5.05 2.67 -9.67
N HIS A 406 6.15 2.06 -10.13
CA HIS A 406 7.17 1.51 -9.24
C HIS A 406 8.04 2.58 -8.59
N SER A 407 8.25 3.73 -9.25
CA SER A 407 8.90 4.90 -8.63
C SER A 407 8.12 5.37 -7.41
N GLY A 408 6.78 5.44 -7.50
CA GLY A 408 5.92 5.74 -6.36
C GLY A 408 5.80 4.57 -5.36
N ALA A 409 5.54 3.35 -5.83
CA ALA A 409 5.24 2.20 -4.98
C ALA A 409 6.47 1.71 -4.20
N LEU A 410 7.62 1.54 -4.86
CA LEU A 410 8.84 1.10 -4.20
C LEU A 410 9.53 2.29 -3.50
N GLY A 411 9.54 3.44 -4.16
CA GLY A 411 10.38 4.57 -3.79
C GLY A 411 9.77 5.41 -2.71
N TRP A 412 8.48 5.72 -2.82
CA TRP A 412 7.75 6.46 -1.80
C TRP A 412 7.12 5.51 -0.78
N VAL A 413 6.12 4.73 -1.20
CA VAL A 413 5.26 3.90 -0.32
C VAL A 413 6.09 2.88 0.47
N GLY A 414 6.95 2.11 -0.23
CA GLY A 414 7.80 1.12 0.40
C GLY A 414 8.81 1.74 1.37
N MET A 415 9.59 2.74 0.93
CA MET A 415 10.64 3.33 1.76
C MET A 415 10.11 4.04 3.02
N ILE A 416 9.00 4.78 2.93
CA ILE A 416 8.42 5.43 4.11
C ILE A 416 7.86 4.39 5.10
N THR A 417 7.27 3.30 4.57
CA THR A 417 6.79 2.17 5.38
C THR A 417 7.93 1.46 6.08
N PHE A 418 9.01 1.18 5.38
CA PHE A 418 10.18 0.55 5.99
C PHE A 418 10.77 1.43 7.10
N GLY A 419 10.84 2.75 6.87
CA GLY A 419 11.22 3.72 7.90
C GLY A 419 10.29 3.66 9.13
N ALA A 420 8.98 3.58 8.92
CA ALA A 420 8.01 3.43 10.00
C ALA A 420 8.14 2.09 10.73
N ILE A 421 8.33 0.97 10.02
CA ILE A 421 8.55 -0.36 10.62
C ILE A 421 9.78 -0.33 11.52
N TYR A 422 10.91 0.19 11.04
CA TYR A 422 12.14 0.28 11.82
C TYR A 422 12.00 1.24 13.01
N TYR A 423 11.25 2.33 12.87
CA TYR A 423 10.92 3.22 13.99
C TYR A 423 10.08 2.51 15.07
N LEU A 424 9.07 1.74 14.64
CA LEU A 424 8.05 1.15 15.49
C LEU A 424 8.52 -0.12 16.21
N THR A 425 9.28 -0.97 15.53
CA THR A 425 9.69 -2.29 16.02
C THR A 425 10.28 -2.25 17.44
N PRO A 426 11.31 -1.45 17.76
CA PRO A 426 11.85 -1.43 19.12
C PRO A 426 10.84 -0.84 20.12
N LYS A 427 10.07 0.18 19.74
CA LYS A 427 9.11 0.85 20.62
C LYS A 427 7.95 -0.05 21.01
N LEU A 428 7.38 -0.76 20.04
CA LEU A 428 6.26 -1.65 20.27
C LEU A 428 6.66 -2.86 21.11
N TRP A 429 7.89 -3.36 21.00
CA TRP A 429 8.38 -4.50 21.79
C TRP A 429 9.20 -4.13 23.02
N GLY A 430 9.29 -2.84 23.38
CA GLY A 430 10.06 -2.38 24.54
C GLY A 430 11.54 -2.75 24.46
N ARG A 431 12.11 -2.74 23.25
CA ARG A 431 13.53 -2.99 23.00
C ARG A 431 14.30 -1.68 22.98
N GLU A 432 15.52 -1.71 23.49
CA GLU A 432 16.42 -0.55 23.50
C GLU A 432 16.73 -0.05 22.09
N ARG A 433 17.03 -0.98 21.16
CA ARG A 433 17.33 -0.69 19.76
C ARG A 433 16.95 -1.86 18.86
N LEU A 434 17.02 -1.62 17.55
CA LEU A 434 16.97 -2.69 16.54
C LEU A 434 18.16 -3.64 16.68
N TYR A 435 17.99 -4.88 16.21
CA TYR A 435 19.01 -5.92 16.21
C TYR A 435 20.35 -5.42 15.63
N SER A 436 20.30 -4.78 14.45
CA SER A 436 21.47 -4.22 13.76
C SER A 436 21.09 -2.99 12.94
N LEU A 437 21.73 -1.85 13.20
CA LEU A 437 21.58 -0.66 12.34
C LEU A 437 22.35 -0.80 11.03
N ARG A 438 23.41 -1.62 10.98
CA ARG A 438 24.15 -1.91 9.76
C ARG A 438 23.30 -2.69 8.76
N MET A 439 22.46 -3.60 9.22
CA MET A 439 21.48 -4.29 8.36
C MET A 439 20.40 -3.33 7.83
N VAL A 440 19.99 -2.33 8.61
CA VAL A 440 19.09 -1.26 8.11
C VAL A 440 19.78 -0.50 6.97
N ASN A 441 21.08 -0.21 7.11
CA ASN A 441 21.87 0.41 6.05
C ASN A 441 22.01 -0.48 4.80
N TRP A 442 22.20 -1.80 4.97
CA TRP A 442 22.17 -2.74 3.84
C TRP A 442 20.81 -2.78 3.15
N HIS A 443 19.72 -2.82 3.91
CA HIS A 443 18.37 -2.73 3.36
C HIS A 443 18.20 -1.43 2.56
N PHE A 444 18.62 -0.29 3.11
CA PHE A 444 18.58 1.00 2.42
C PHE A 444 19.26 0.94 1.04
N TRP A 445 20.49 0.41 0.96
CA TRP A 445 21.22 0.34 -0.31
C TRP A 445 20.63 -0.65 -1.30
N LEU A 446 20.21 -1.83 -0.82
CA LEU A 446 19.55 -2.83 -1.66
C LEU A 446 18.24 -2.29 -2.25
N ALA A 447 17.41 -1.65 -1.43
CA ALA A 447 16.16 -1.04 -1.88
C ALA A 447 16.41 0.13 -2.84
N THR A 448 17.35 1.02 -2.52
CA THR A 448 17.65 2.20 -3.35
C THR A 448 18.26 1.82 -4.70
N LEU A 449 19.23 0.90 -4.73
CA LEU A 449 19.80 0.42 -5.98
C LEU A 449 18.77 -0.35 -6.79
N GLY A 450 17.97 -1.19 -6.13
CA GLY A 450 16.89 -1.95 -6.76
C GLY A 450 15.90 -1.04 -7.48
N ILE A 451 15.41 0.01 -6.82
CA ILE A 451 14.47 0.94 -7.45
C ILE A 451 15.09 1.80 -8.54
N VAL A 452 16.32 2.29 -8.37
CA VAL A 452 16.98 3.11 -9.40
C VAL A 452 17.17 2.31 -10.68
N ILE A 453 17.61 1.04 -10.57
CA ILE A 453 17.69 0.14 -11.72
C ILE A 453 16.29 -0.05 -12.33
N TYR A 454 15.27 -0.35 -11.51
CA TYR A 454 13.92 -0.60 -11.99
C TYR A 454 13.34 0.59 -12.76
N ALA A 455 13.38 1.79 -12.17
CA ALA A 455 12.81 3.00 -12.76
C ALA A 455 13.55 3.41 -14.03
N ALA A 456 14.90 3.48 -13.98
CA ALA A 456 15.70 3.90 -15.13
C ALA A 456 15.50 2.97 -16.33
N VAL A 457 15.49 1.65 -16.10
CA VAL A 457 15.28 0.65 -17.15
C VAL A 457 13.90 0.79 -17.79
N LEU A 458 12.85 0.98 -17.00
CA LEU A 458 11.48 1.08 -17.54
C LEU A 458 11.16 2.42 -18.18
N TRP A 459 11.80 3.51 -17.78
CA TRP A 459 11.71 4.78 -18.50
C TRP A 459 12.30 4.65 -19.91
N VAL A 460 13.49 4.07 -20.03
CA VAL A 460 14.11 3.84 -21.34
C VAL A 460 13.27 2.87 -22.17
N ALA A 461 12.80 1.77 -21.57
CA ALA A 461 11.93 0.81 -22.23
C ALA A 461 10.64 1.48 -22.75
N GLY A 462 9.99 2.29 -21.92
CA GLY A 462 8.74 2.96 -22.28
C GLY A 462 8.90 3.98 -23.40
N ILE A 463 9.97 4.79 -23.36
CA ILE A 463 10.30 5.73 -24.45
C ILE A 463 10.58 4.95 -25.74
N GLN A 464 11.39 3.89 -25.68
CA GLN A 464 11.70 3.08 -26.85
C GLN A 464 10.44 2.42 -27.44
N GLN A 465 9.57 1.83 -26.62
CA GLN A 465 8.30 1.25 -27.08
C GLN A 465 7.43 2.29 -27.76
N GLY A 466 7.21 3.43 -27.09
CA GLY A 466 6.35 4.49 -27.60
C GLY A 466 6.84 5.07 -28.93
N LEU A 467 8.16 5.18 -29.11
CA LEU A 467 8.79 5.62 -30.36
C LEU A 467 8.66 4.54 -31.45
N MET A 468 9.01 3.29 -31.15
CA MET A 468 8.91 2.20 -32.12
C MET A 468 7.47 2.03 -32.66
N TRP A 469 6.45 2.19 -31.82
CA TRP A 469 5.05 2.05 -32.22
C TRP A 469 4.53 3.20 -33.11
N ARG A 470 5.19 4.36 -33.12
CA ARG A 470 4.76 5.54 -33.89
C ARG A 470 5.72 5.94 -35.01
N GLU A 471 6.78 5.19 -35.23
CA GLU A 471 7.81 5.54 -36.21
C GLU A 471 7.30 5.24 -37.62
N TYR A 472 7.31 6.25 -38.49
CA TYR A 472 6.95 6.13 -39.91
C TYR A 472 8.16 6.41 -40.79
N ASN A 473 8.37 5.60 -41.82
CA ASN A 473 9.40 5.86 -42.82
C ASN A 473 9.00 7.00 -43.77
N SER A 474 9.91 7.37 -44.68
CA SER A 474 9.68 8.41 -45.69
C SER A 474 8.50 8.12 -46.65
N GLN A 475 8.01 6.88 -46.68
CA GLN A 475 6.87 6.45 -47.50
C GLN A 475 5.55 6.39 -46.70
N GLY A 476 5.57 6.70 -45.41
CA GLY A 476 4.38 6.68 -44.55
C GLY A 476 3.98 5.29 -44.04
N PHE A 477 4.87 4.28 -44.13
CA PHE A 477 4.65 2.97 -43.50
C PHE A 477 5.26 2.91 -42.10
N LEU A 478 4.65 2.13 -41.21
CA LEU A 478 5.22 1.84 -39.89
C LEU A 478 6.57 1.13 -40.05
N VAL A 479 7.59 1.63 -39.35
CA VAL A 479 8.96 1.10 -39.43
C VAL A 479 9.09 -0.24 -38.71
N TYR A 480 8.47 -0.37 -37.54
CA TYR A 480 8.59 -1.55 -36.68
C TYR A 480 7.27 -2.30 -36.59
N SER A 481 7.34 -3.61 -36.72
CA SER A 481 6.27 -4.51 -36.31
C SER A 481 6.17 -4.59 -34.78
N PHE A 482 4.99 -4.97 -34.26
CA PHE A 482 4.82 -5.16 -32.82
C PHE A 482 5.76 -6.24 -32.24
N ALA A 483 6.04 -7.30 -33.00
CA ALA A 483 6.94 -8.38 -32.58
C ALA A 483 8.38 -7.88 -32.38
N GLU A 484 8.86 -6.96 -33.23
CA GLU A 484 10.18 -6.34 -33.06
C GLU A 484 10.25 -5.49 -31.79
N THR A 485 9.19 -4.73 -31.49
CA THR A 485 9.12 -4.00 -30.21
C THR A 485 9.13 -4.94 -29.02
N VAL A 486 8.37 -6.04 -29.06
CA VAL A 486 8.36 -7.06 -27.98
C VAL A 486 9.75 -7.68 -27.80
N ALA A 487 10.41 -8.07 -28.89
CA ALA A 487 11.76 -8.63 -28.82
C ALA A 487 12.78 -7.63 -28.24
N ALA A 488 12.65 -6.35 -28.59
CA ALA A 488 13.48 -5.28 -28.04
C ALA A 488 13.29 -5.06 -26.54
N MET A 489 12.18 -5.53 -25.94
CA MET A 489 11.91 -5.38 -24.51
C MET A 489 12.60 -6.40 -23.60
N ILE A 490 13.04 -7.54 -24.15
CA ILE A 490 13.57 -8.66 -23.35
C ILE A 490 14.72 -8.22 -22.41
N PRO A 491 15.73 -7.44 -22.85
CA PRO A 491 16.79 -6.99 -21.96
C PRO A 491 16.27 -6.13 -20.79
N TYR A 492 15.28 -5.28 -21.05
CA TYR A 492 14.64 -4.45 -20.02
C TYR A 492 13.85 -5.31 -19.01
N TYR A 493 13.21 -6.39 -19.47
CA TYR A 493 12.51 -7.35 -18.60
C TYR A 493 13.46 -8.13 -17.69
N VAL A 494 14.65 -8.49 -18.16
CA VAL A 494 15.68 -9.09 -17.30
C VAL A 494 16.17 -8.08 -16.27
N LEU A 495 16.50 -6.85 -16.68
CA LEU A 495 17.06 -5.83 -15.79
C LEU A 495 16.05 -5.37 -14.72
N ARG A 496 14.75 -5.23 -15.05
CA ARG A 496 13.72 -4.95 -14.03
C ARG A 496 13.61 -6.09 -13.01
N ALA A 497 13.78 -7.35 -13.43
CA ALA A 497 13.73 -8.50 -12.53
C ALA A 497 14.92 -8.47 -11.56
N VAL A 498 16.11 -8.07 -12.03
CA VAL A 498 17.28 -7.83 -11.18
C VAL A 498 17.02 -6.72 -10.17
N GLY A 499 16.50 -5.56 -10.61
CA GLY A 499 16.13 -4.46 -9.72
C GLY A 499 15.11 -4.87 -8.65
N GLY A 500 14.07 -5.62 -9.05
CA GLY A 500 13.08 -6.20 -8.15
C GLY A 500 13.67 -7.20 -7.17
N ALA A 501 14.61 -8.06 -7.62
CA ALA A 501 15.28 -9.04 -6.77
C ALA A 501 16.16 -8.37 -5.69
N LEU A 502 16.85 -7.27 -6.03
CA LEU A 502 17.58 -6.47 -5.04
C LEU A 502 16.63 -5.87 -3.99
N TYR A 503 15.49 -5.34 -4.42
CA TYR A 503 14.48 -4.80 -3.51
C TYR A 503 13.90 -5.89 -2.58
N LEU A 504 13.59 -7.07 -3.13
CA LEU A 504 13.16 -8.25 -2.36
C LEU A 504 14.23 -8.70 -1.36
N ALA A 505 15.50 -8.75 -1.76
CA ALA A 505 16.61 -9.06 -0.86
C ALA A 505 16.68 -8.07 0.30
N GLY A 506 16.46 -6.78 0.04
CA GLY A 506 16.30 -5.76 1.07
C GLY A 506 15.13 -6.05 2.03
N GLY A 507 13.97 -6.44 1.50
CA GLY A 507 12.81 -6.86 2.30
C GLY A 507 13.10 -8.08 3.18
N LEU A 508 13.88 -9.05 2.70
CA LEU A 508 14.32 -10.21 3.50
C LEU A 508 15.29 -9.80 4.62
N VAL A 509 16.21 -8.87 4.35
CA VAL A 509 17.10 -8.27 5.38
C VAL A 509 16.28 -7.58 6.47
N MET A 510 15.24 -6.84 6.09
CA MET A 510 14.30 -6.23 7.04
C MET A 510 13.58 -7.28 7.87
N ALA A 511 13.00 -8.31 7.23
CA ALA A 511 12.27 -9.36 7.92
C ALA A 511 13.13 -10.06 8.97
N TRP A 512 14.38 -10.37 8.64
CA TRP A 512 15.34 -10.95 9.58
C TRP A 512 15.69 -10.00 10.73
N ASN A 513 15.97 -8.73 10.43
CA ASN A 513 16.32 -7.74 11.45
C ASN A 513 15.17 -7.53 12.46
N VAL A 514 13.95 -7.40 11.95
CA VAL A 514 12.74 -7.30 12.76
C VAL A 514 12.60 -8.56 13.59
N PHE A 515 12.62 -9.75 12.99
CA PHE A 515 12.53 -11.03 13.70
C PHE A 515 13.51 -11.16 14.86
N MET A 516 14.79 -10.82 14.65
CA MET A 516 15.79 -10.87 15.71
C MET A 516 15.57 -9.84 16.81
N THR A 517 15.07 -8.65 16.45
CA THR A 517 14.69 -7.61 17.41
C THR A 517 13.51 -8.06 18.28
N LEU A 518 12.51 -8.71 17.67
CA LEU A 518 11.36 -9.30 18.36
C LEU A 518 11.82 -10.34 19.41
N ARG A 519 12.80 -11.18 19.06
CA ARG A 519 13.42 -12.15 19.98
C ARG A 519 14.29 -11.52 21.07
N GLY A 520 14.58 -10.23 20.98
CA GLY A 520 15.40 -9.52 21.96
C GLY A 520 16.90 -9.73 21.80
N HIS A 521 17.32 -10.22 20.63
CA HIS A 521 18.74 -10.33 20.32
C HIS A 521 19.28 -8.96 19.91
N LEU A 522 20.51 -8.67 20.31
CA LEU A 522 21.27 -7.53 19.87
C LEU A 522 22.53 -8.05 19.17
N ARG A 523 22.80 -7.54 17.98
CA ARG A 523 24.05 -7.85 17.29
C ARG A 523 25.15 -6.98 17.88
N ASP A 524 26.26 -7.61 18.25
CA ASP A 524 27.50 -6.91 18.55
C ASP A 524 28.15 -6.52 17.22
N GLU A 525 28.33 -5.21 17.01
CA GLU A 525 28.82 -4.66 15.76
C GLU A 525 29.76 -3.50 16.06
N ALA A 526 30.86 -3.42 15.30
CA ALA A 526 31.69 -2.23 15.33
C ALA A 526 30.85 -0.97 15.02
N PRO A 527 31.16 0.19 15.64
CA PRO A 527 30.48 1.44 15.35
C PRO A 527 30.43 1.67 13.83
N MET A 528 29.27 2.07 13.31
CA MET A 528 29.22 2.50 11.91
C MET A 528 30.19 3.68 11.73
N PRO A 529 30.96 3.74 10.64
CA PRO A 529 31.90 4.83 10.41
C PRO A 529 31.12 6.12 10.14
N THR A 530 30.69 6.77 11.21
CA THR A 530 29.97 8.04 11.21
C THR A 530 30.45 8.86 12.40
N SER A 531 31.74 9.14 12.42
CA SER A 531 32.33 10.29 13.09
C SER A 531 33.78 10.44 12.67
N LEU A 532 34.03 11.14 11.55
CA LEU A 532 35.06 12.17 11.66
C LEU A 532 34.45 13.17 12.65
N VAL A 533 34.73 12.98 13.94
CA VAL A 533 34.68 14.12 14.86
C VAL A 533 35.64 15.12 14.21
N PRO A 534 35.20 16.32 13.79
CA PRO A 534 36.16 17.35 13.44
C PRO A 534 37.02 17.50 14.70
N GLN A 535 38.27 17.04 14.66
CA GLN A 535 39.23 17.50 15.66
C GLN A 535 39.18 19.01 15.52
N ALA A 536 38.75 19.70 16.58
CA ALA A 536 38.91 21.13 16.66
C ALA A 536 40.39 21.39 16.39
N GLN A 537 40.71 21.97 15.23
CA GLN A 537 42.04 22.50 15.03
C GLN A 537 42.23 23.55 16.13
N PRO A 538 43.27 23.45 16.97
CA PRO A 538 43.62 24.55 17.83
C PRO A 538 43.84 25.76 16.93
N ALA A 539 43.23 26.89 17.29
CA ALA A 539 43.50 28.14 16.60
C ALA A 539 45.00 28.45 16.74
N GLU A 540 45.70 28.48 15.60
CA GLU A 540 46.97 29.19 15.47
C GLU A 540 46.70 30.63 15.02
#